data_AF-A0A5E6UVS1-F1
#
_entry.id   AF-A0A5E6UVS1-F1
#
_cell.length_a   1.000
_cell.length_b   1.000
_cell.length_c   1.000
_cell.angle_alpha   90.00
_cell.angle_beta   90.00
_cell.angle_gamma   90.00
#
_symmetry.space_group_name_H-M   'P 1'
#
loop_
_entity.id
_entity.type
_entity.pdbx_description
1 polymer ?
#
loop_
_entity_poly.entity_id
_entity_poly.type
_entity_poly.pdbx_seq_one_letter_code
_entity_poly.pdbx_strand_id
1 'polypeptide(L)'
;MRQVAEQDSSVEPVGSLFDTLRCWTTLRGAHGCMLLRARSEYAAANADIVKLVERQKLEFRAEVAARVLDALGHEDDELVSQIWLLFEGATAAATVSNVSVIDEAKSAALTLVEHARGRHA
;
A
#
# COMPACT_ATOMS: atom_id res chain seq x y z
N MET A 1 -17.12 2.39 -7.78
CA MET A 1 -15.65 2.55 -7.86
C MET A 1 -15.30 2.87 -9.30
N ARG A 2 -15.40 4.14 -9.68
CA ARG A 2 -15.41 4.60 -11.07
C ARG A 2 -13.97 4.84 -11.55
N GLN A 3 -13.56 4.05 -12.55
CA GLN A 3 -12.41 4.17 -13.47
C GLN A 3 -11.02 4.42 -12.89
N VAL A 4 -10.20 3.36 -12.87
CA VAL A 4 -8.78 3.47 -13.24
C VAL A 4 -8.74 3.21 -14.74
N ALA A 5 -8.80 4.27 -15.55
CA ALA A 5 -8.66 4.17 -17.00
C ALA A 5 -7.23 4.57 -17.38
N GLU A 6 -6.60 3.72 -18.18
CA GLU A 6 -5.31 3.85 -18.87
C GLU A 6 -4.09 3.95 -17.94
N GLN A 7 -3.54 2.78 -17.58
CA GLN A 7 -2.16 2.69 -17.13
C GLN A 7 -1.25 2.83 -18.35
N ASP A 8 -0.57 3.98 -18.43
CA ASP A 8 0.56 4.18 -19.32
C ASP A 8 1.61 3.10 -19.04
N SER A 9 2.11 2.40 -20.06
CA SER A 9 3.09 1.29 -19.90
C SER A 9 4.44 1.71 -19.27
N SER A 10 4.61 3.01 -19.01
CA SER A 10 5.78 3.61 -18.35
C SER A 10 5.63 3.76 -16.83
N VAL A 11 4.44 3.52 -16.27
CA VAL A 11 4.20 3.66 -14.83
C VAL A 11 4.69 2.43 -14.08
N GLU A 12 5.62 2.62 -13.14
CA GLU A 12 6.09 1.54 -12.28
C GLU A 12 4.96 1.00 -11.37
N PRO A 13 4.54 -0.29 -11.52
CA PRO A 13 3.31 -0.80 -10.91
C PRO A 13 3.23 -0.63 -9.39
N VAL A 14 4.31 -0.93 -8.68
CA VAL A 14 4.40 -0.76 -7.21
C VAL A 14 4.45 0.71 -6.82
N GLY A 15 5.23 1.52 -7.55
CA GLY A 15 5.38 2.96 -7.28
C GLY A 15 4.05 3.70 -7.32
N SER A 16 3.15 3.32 -8.23
CA SER A 16 1.84 3.95 -8.40
C SER A 16 0.90 3.81 -7.18
N LEU A 17 1.10 2.79 -6.33
CA LEU A 17 0.36 2.66 -5.06
C LEU A 17 0.68 3.85 -4.15
N PHE A 18 1.96 4.18 -4.01
CA PHE A 18 2.41 5.29 -3.17
C PHE A 18 2.06 6.65 -3.77
N ASP A 19 2.09 6.79 -5.10
CA ASP A 19 1.60 8.01 -5.77
C ASP A 19 0.12 8.26 -5.47
N THR A 20 -0.69 7.20 -5.49
CA THR A 20 -2.10 7.25 -5.13
C THR A 20 -2.29 7.65 -3.66
N LEU A 21 -1.51 7.05 -2.75
CA LEU A 21 -1.54 7.39 -1.33
C LEU A 21 -1.13 8.84 -1.07
N ARG A 22 -0.08 9.31 -1.74
CA ARG A 22 0.42 10.69 -1.67
C ARG A 22 -0.66 11.68 -2.13
N CYS A 23 -1.22 11.46 -3.31
CA CYS A 23 -2.29 12.29 -3.87
C CYS A 23 -3.49 12.35 -2.91
N TRP A 24 -3.96 11.19 -2.43
CA TRP A 24 -5.07 11.12 -1.48
C TRP A 24 -4.77 11.88 -0.19
N THR A 25 -3.58 11.69 0.37
CA THR A 25 -3.18 12.30 1.65
C THR A 25 -3.02 13.81 1.52
N THR A 26 -2.50 14.31 0.39
CA THR A 26 -2.44 15.74 0.10
C THR A 26 -3.84 16.36 -0.04
N LEU A 27 -4.78 15.66 -0.70
CA LEU A 27 -6.14 16.17 -0.90
C LEU A 27 -7.02 16.10 0.34
N ARG A 28 -6.82 15.09 1.20
CA ARG A 28 -7.74 14.75 2.30
C ARG A 28 -7.14 14.93 3.70
N GLY A 29 -5.84 15.23 3.79
CA GLY A 29 -5.11 15.28 5.05
C GLY A 29 -4.64 13.89 5.51
N ALA A 30 -3.63 13.89 6.38
CA ALA A 30 -3.07 12.68 6.96
C ALA A 30 -3.83 12.28 8.24
N HIS A 31 -4.86 11.45 8.09
CA HIS A 31 -5.70 10.96 9.20
C HIS A 31 -5.48 9.48 9.56
N GLY A 32 -4.49 8.86 8.93
CA GLY A 32 -4.14 7.46 9.08
C GLY A 32 -5.14 6.55 8.38
N CYS A 33 -4.99 5.25 8.59
CA CYS A 33 -5.92 4.26 8.03
C CYS A 33 -7.24 4.27 8.82
N MET A 34 -8.32 4.73 8.19
CA MET A 34 -9.67 4.73 8.77
C MET A 34 -10.07 3.34 9.32
N LEU A 35 -9.71 2.27 8.60
CA LEU A 35 -10.09 0.91 8.95
C LEU A 35 -9.34 0.39 10.18
N LEU A 36 -8.06 0.72 10.33
CA LEU A 36 -7.31 0.36 11.54
C LEU A 36 -7.83 1.12 12.76
N ARG A 37 -8.20 2.40 12.60
CA ARG A 37 -8.85 3.17 13.67
C ARG A 37 -10.20 2.57 14.07
N ALA A 38 -11.04 2.22 13.09
CA ALA A 38 -12.33 1.58 13.34
C ALA A 38 -12.16 0.23 14.06
N ARG A 39 -11.18 -0.58 13.65
CA ARG A 39 -10.86 -1.83 14.35
C ARG A 39 -10.45 -1.57 15.79
N SER A 40 -9.55 -0.61 16.05
CA SER A 40 -9.11 -0.31 17.42
C SER A 40 -10.25 0.13 18.34
N GLU A 41 -11.20 0.92 17.83
CA GLU A 41 -12.33 1.41 18.60
C GLU A 41 -13.39 0.32 18.86
N TYR A 42 -13.69 -0.50 17.83
CA TYR A 42 -14.86 -1.38 17.85
C TYR A 42 -14.54 -2.87 17.99
N ALA A 43 -13.27 -3.28 18.12
CA ALA A 43 -12.88 -4.69 18.15
C ALA A 43 -13.65 -5.53 19.18
N ALA A 44 -13.91 -4.97 20.37
CA ALA A 44 -14.66 -5.65 21.44
C ALA A 44 -16.19 -5.50 21.33
N ALA A 45 -16.67 -4.53 20.54
CA ALA A 45 -18.07 -4.14 20.50
C ALA A 45 -18.81 -4.64 19.24
N ASN A 46 -18.10 -4.88 18.14
CA ASN A 46 -18.72 -5.23 16.86
C ASN A 46 -17.81 -6.14 16.02
N ALA A 47 -18.15 -7.44 15.99
CA ALA A 47 -17.41 -8.45 15.23
C ALA A 47 -17.50 -8.24 13.71
N ASP A 48 -18.55 -7.59 13.20
CA ASP A 48 -18.69 -7.34 11.76
C ASP A 48 -17.72 -6.26 11.28
N ILE A 49 -17.39 -5.28 12.13
CA ILE A 49 -16.32 -4.31 11.84
C ILE A 49 -14.97 -5.03 11.77
N VAL A 50 -14.68 -5.95 12.70
CA VAL A 50 -13.43 -6.73 12.67
C VAL A 50 -13.30 -7.51 11.37
N LYS A 51 -14.34 -8.28 11.00
CA LYS A 51 -14.37 -9.05 9.74
C LYS A 51 -14.24 -8.17 8.50
N LEU A 52 -14.88 -7.00 8.49
CA LEU A 52 -14.77 -6.04 7.38
C LEU A 52 -13.32 -5.56 7.22
N VAL A 53 -12.67 -5.19 8.32
CA VAL A 53 -11.29 -4.71 8.30
C VAL A 53 -10.33 -5.81 7.86
N GLU A 54 -10.49 -7.03 8.37
CA GLU A 54 -9.68 -8.19 7.97
C GLU A 54 -9.82 -8.50 6.48
N ARG A 55 -11.06 -8.55 5.98
CA ARG A 55 -11.33 -8.75 4.55
C ARG A 55 -10.66 -7.67 3.70
N GLN A 56 -10.83 -6.40 4.06
CA GLN A 56 -10.21 -5.32 3.29
C GLN A 56 -8.68 -5.40 3.30
N LYS A 57 -8.06 -5.74 4.44
CA LYS A 57 -6.60 -5.86 4.52
C LYS A 57 -6.07 -7.03 3.67
N LEU A 58 -6.84 -8.12 3.60
CA LEU A 58 -6.54 -9.23 2.70
C LEU A 58 -6.66 -8.82 1.22
N GLU A 59 -7.75 -8.15 0.85
CA GLU A 59 -7.96 -7.63 -0.51
C GLU A 59 -6.84 -6.66 -0.91
N PHE A 60 -6.42 -5.78 0.00
CA PHE A 60 -5.33 -4.85 -0.27
C PHE A 60 -3.97 -5.55 -0.39
N ARG A 61 -3.69 -6.57 0.42
CA ARG A 61 -2.48 -7.39 0.24
C ARG A 61 -2.49 -8.11 -1.11
N ALA A 62 -3.65 -8.58 -1.57
CA ALA A 62 -3.79 -9.19 -2.89
C ALA A 62 -3.54 -8.18 -4.03
N GLU A 63 -3.99 -6.93 -3.89
CA GLU A 63 -3.65 -5.86 -4.83
C GLU A 63 -2.14 -5.60 -4.87
N VAL A 64 -1.47 -5.57 -3.71
CA VAL A 64 0.00 -5.45 -3.65
C VAL A 64 0.67 -6.63 -4.37
N ALA A 65 0.16 -7.84 -4.19
CA ALA A 65 0.66 -9.03 -4.89
C ALA A 65 0.52 -8.91 -6.41
N ALA A 66 -0.62 -8.41 -6.91
CA ALA A 66 -0.81 -8.16 -8.33
C ALA A 66 0.22 -7.15 -8.87
N ARG A 67 0.50 -6.05 -8.15
CA ARG A 67 1.52 -5.07 -8.58
C ARG A 67 2.93 -5.63 -8.57
N VAL A 68 3.26 -6.50 -7.62
CA VAL A 68 4.56 -7.18 -7.58
C VAL A 68 4.69 -8.13 -8.77
N LEU A 69 3.64 -8.91 -9.06
CA LEU A 69 3.61 -9.78 -10.23
C LEU A 69 3.78 -8.98 -11.53
N ASP A 70 3.09 -7.85 -11.67
CA ASP A 70 3.24 -6.97 -12.84
C ASP A 70 4.66 -6.39 -12.94
N ALA A 71 5.29 -6.06 -11.82
CA ALA A 71 6.61 -5.45 -11.78
C ALA A 71 7.78 -6.43 -12.01
N LEU A 72 7.61 -7.70 -11.64
CA LEU A 72 8.66 -8.73 -11.72
C LEU A 72 8.41 -9.80 -12.81
N GLY A 73 7.16 -10.00 -13.22
CA GLY A 73 6.74 -11.11 -14.08
C GLY A 73 6.60 -12.45 -13.34
N HIS A 74 6.79 -12.48 -12.02
CA HIS A 74 6.60 -13.66 -11.17
C HIS A 74 6.15 -13.26 -9.75
N GLU A 75 5.65 -14.23 -8.99
CA GLU A 75 5.28 -14.03 -7.59
C GLU A 75 6.53 -13.90 -6.69
N ASP A 76 6.45 -13.04 -5.68
CA ASP A 76 7.48 -12.87 -4.63
C ASP A 76 6.78 -12.45 -3.31
N ASP A 77 6.44 -13.43 -2.48
CA ASP A 77 5.68 -13.23 -1.23
C ASP A 77 6.42 -12.38 -0.19
N GLU A 78 7.75 -12.42 -0.20
CA GLU A 78 8.58 -11.62 0.69
C GLU A 78 8.45 -10.15 0.30
N LEU A 79 8.64 -9.84 -0.99
CA LEU A 79 8.50 -8.48 -1.50
C LEU A 79 7.07 -7.96 -1.28
N VAL A 80 6.04 -8.77 -1.54
CA VAL A 80 4.64 -8.39 -1.24
C VAL A 80 4.47 -7.96 0.21
N SER A 81 5.02 -8.72 1.14
CA SER A 81 4.91 -8.42 2.57
C SER A 81 5.67 -7.14 2.95
N GLN A 82 6.84 -6.91 2.35
CA GLN A 82 7.63 -5.70 2.57
C GLN A 82 6.92 -4.45 2.01
N ILE A 83 6.40 -4.51 0.78
CA ILE A 83 5.66 -3.40 0.16
C ILE A 83 4.38 -3.08 0.95
N TRP A 84 3.63 -4.10 1.34
CA TRP A 84 2.43 -3.93 2.15
C TRP A 84 2.75 -3.27 3.50
N LEU A 85 3.82 -3.70 4.17
CA LEU A 85 4.30 -3.09 5.42
C LEU A 85 4.69 -1.62 5.23
N LEU A 86 5.45 -1.30 4.18
CA LEU A 86 5.85 0.08 3.88
C LEU A 86 4.65 0.98 3.62
N PHE A 87 3.65 0.50 2.88
CA PHE A 87 2.44 1.26 2.59
C PHE A 87 1.61 1.56 3.86
N GLU A 88 1.34 0.53 4.66
CA GLU A 88 0.61 0.68 5.92
C GLU A 88 1.39 1.57 6.91
N GLY A 89 2.71 1.37 6.98
CA GLY A 89 3.63 2.15 7.79
C GLY A 89 3.65 3.64 7.40
N ALA A 90 3.77 3.95 6.10
CA ALA A 90 3.71 5.32 5.60
C ALA A 90 2.37 6.00 5.90
N THR A 91 1.27 5.25 5.74
CA THR A 91 -0.08 5.73 6.06
C THR A 91 -0.20 6.14 7.53
N ALA A 92 0.39 5.36 8.44
CA ALA A 92 0.40 5.66 9.87
C ALA A 92 1.38 6.80 10.21
N ALA A 93 2.61 6.74 9.70
CA ALA A 93 3.67 7.70 10.00
C ALA A 93 3.31 9.12 9.56
N ALA A 94 2.59 9.29 8.45
CA ALA A 94 2.13 10.59 7.97
C ALA A 94 1.22 11.32 8.99
N THR A 95 0.61 10.61 9.95
CA THR A 95 -0.24 11.25 10.99
C THR A 95 0.54 11.96 12.08
N VAL A 96 1.81 11.59 12.27
CA VAL A 96 2.70 12.13 13.30
C VAL A 96 3.95 12.80 12.72
N SER A 97 4.02 12.87 11.39
CA SER A 97 5.14 13.42 10.62
C SER A 97 4.60 14.25 9.45
N ASN A 98 5.47 14.57 8.51
CA ASN A 98 5.12 15.21 7.25
C ASN A 98 4.64 14.18 6.20
N VAL A 99 3.95 14.68 5.18
CA VAL A 99 3.44 13.85 4.06
C VAL A 99 4.57 13.28 3.19
N SER A 100 5.78 13.85 3.22
CA SER A 100 6.93 13.33 2.46
C SER A 100 7.42 11.95 2.91
N VAL A 101 7.03 11.47 4.10
CA VAL A 101 7.30 10.07 4.50
C VAL A 101 6.71 9.05 3.52
N ILE A 102 5.67 9.42 2.76
CA ILE A 102 5.11 8.57 1.70
C ILE A 102 6.07 8.45 0.51
N ASP A 103 6.80 9.52 0.18
CA ASP A 103 7.81 9.49 -0.89
C ASP A 103 9.03 8.68 -0.47
N GLU A 104 9.43 8.77 0.80
CA GLU A 104 10.50 7.95 1.38
C GLU A 104 10.14 6.46 1.33
N ALA A 105 8.91 6.11 1.70
CA ALA A 105 8.40 4.75 1.60
C ALA A 105 8.31 4.26 0.14
N LYS A 106 7.91 5.14 -0.80
CA LYS A 106 7.95 4.85 -2.24
C LYS A 106 9.38 4.55 -2.68
N SER A 107 10.36 5.38 -2.31
CA SER A 107 11.75 5.17 -2.69
C SER A 107 12.28 3.83 -2.17
N ALA A 108 11.99 3.51 -0.91
CA ALA A 108 12.38 2.23 -0.31
C ALA A 108 11.72 1.05 -1.04
N ALA A 109 10.44 1.15 -1.36
CA ALA A 109 9.71 0.16 -2.14
C ALA A 109 10.35 -0.08 -3.53
N LEU A 110 10.71 0.99 -4.23
CA LEU A 110 11.36 0.89 -5.54
C LEU A 110 12.75 0.24 -5.46
N THR A 111 13.55 0.58 -4.45
CA THR A 111 14.84 -0.09 -4.21
C THR A 111 14.66 -1.60 -3.96
N LEU A 112 13.62 -2.01 -3.23
CA LEU A 112 13.33 -3.43 -3.00
C LEU A 112 12.91 -4.15 -4.29
N VAL A 113 12.12 -3.49 -5.14
CA VAL A 113 11.75 -4.01 -6.47
C VAL A 113 12.99 -4.19 -7.36
N GLU A 114 13.86 -3.19 -7.44
CA GLU A 114 15.11 -3.26 -8.21
C GLU A 114 16.02 -4.39 -7.70
N HIS A 115 16.17 -4.50 -6.38
CA HIS A 115 16.92 -5.59 -5.77
C HIS A 115 16.31 -6.96 -6.09
N ALA A 116 14.99 -7.09 -6.07
CA ALA A 116 14.30 -8.32 -6.44
C ALA A 116 14.52 -8.71 -7.91
N ARG A 117 14.41 -7.74 -8.84
CA ARG A 117 14.74 -7.96 -10.26
C ARG A 117 16.16 -8.50 -10.44
N GLY A 118 17.12 -7.98 -9.68
CA GLY A 118 18.52 -8.41 -9.73
C GLY A 118 18.80 -9.80 -9.15
N ARG A 119 17.94 -10.35 -8.29
CA ARG A 119 18.10 -11.73 -7.75
C ARG A 119 17.77 -12.82 -8.77
N HIS A 120 17.00 -12.47 -9.81
CA HIS A 120 16.46 -13.41 -10.80
C HIS A 120 17.02 -13.19 -12.22
N ALA A 121 17.96 -12.25 -12.38
CA ALA A 121 18.71 -12.02 -13.62
C ALA A 121 19.93 -12.94 -13.72
#